data_AF-A0A182QBL6-F1
#
_entry.id   AF-A0A182QBL6-F1
#
_cell.length_a   1.000
_cell.length_b   1.000
_cell.length_c   1.000
_cell.angle_alpha   90.00
_cell.angle_beta   90.00
_cell.angle_gamma   90.00
#
_symmetry.space_group_name_H-M   'P 1'
#
loop_
_entity.id
_entity.type
_entity.pdbx_description
1 polymer ?
#
loop_
_entity_poly.entity_id
_entity_poly.type
_entity_poly.pdbx_seq_one_letter_code
_entity_poly.pdbx_strand_id
1 'polypeptide(L)'
;MSSGSVLLLTVLLMGYIYWSLAQPTNVKEIRCRIRPVPDARNCLYGSFLDPCQQYSCYNGPGDKCSTQELSIILTSKCAEGLQCCNGKCIGCLNGKCVRDPCHPSPDAHHYQHRSDPYMQERYMDPIWTLFADYYSNK
;
A
#
# COMPACT_ATOMS: atom_id res chain seq x y z
N MET A 1 -49.55 -31.02 12.40
CA MET A 1 -48.46 -30.05 12.68
C MET A 1 -48.90 -28.70 12.10
N SER A 2 -48.97 -27.66 12.93
CA SER A 2 -49.53 -26.35 12.53
C SER A 2 -48.60 -25.64 11.53
N SER A 3 -49.14 -25.13 10.44
CA SER A 3 -48.39 -24.41 9.39
C SER A 3 -47.62 -23.21 9.94
N GLY A 4 -48.13 -22.57 10.99
CA GLY A 4 -47.47 -21.45 11.66
C GLY A 4 -46.16 -21.82 12.33
N SER A 5 -46.04 -23.02 12.92
CA SER A 5 -44.80 -23.48 13.56
C SER A 5 -43.70 -23.76 12.55
N VAL A 6 -44.07 -24.24 11.36
CA VAL A 6 -43.12 -24.50 10.25
C VAL A 6 -42.60 -23.20 9.66
N LEU A 7 -43.48 -22.21 9.45
CA LEU A 7 -43.11 -20.87 8.97
C LEU A 7 -42.15 -20.12 9.91
N LEU A 8 -42.38 -20.23 11.23
CA LEU A 8 -41.52 -19.57 12.21
C LEU A 8 -40.11 -20.19 12.21
N LEU A 9 -40.04 -21.51 12.07
CA LEU A 9 -38.79 -22.25 12.06
C LEU A 9 -37.98 -21.96 10.78
N THR A 10 -38.63 -21.83 9.62
CA THR A 10 -37.94 -21.47 8.38
C THR A 10 -37.42 -20.03 8.39
N VAL A 11 -38.17 -19.08 8.94
CA VAL A 11 -37.71 -17.68 9.08
C VAL A 11 -36.48 -17.59 10.01
N LEU A 12 -36.50 -18.31 11.14
CA LEU A 12 -35.35 -18.37 12.06
C LEU A 12 -34.12 -18.99 11.39
N LEU A 13 -34.30 -20.07 10.63
CA LEU A 13 -33.20 -20.73 9.91
C LEU A 13 -32.61 -19.81 8.82
N MET A 14 -33.46 -19.14 8.04
CA MET A 14 -33.00 -18.19 7.02
C MET A 14 -32.28 -16.99 7.63
N GLY A 15 -32.76 -16.48 8.77
CA GLY A 15 -32.08 -15.43 9.52
C GLY A 15 -30.71 -15.86 10.06
N TYR A 16 -30.61 -17.07 10.60
CA TYR A 16 -29.35 -17.64 11.09
C TYR A 16 -28.33 -17.84 9.97
N ILE A 17 -28.78 -18.41 8.84
CA ILE A 17 -27.94 -18.60 7.64
C ILE A 17 -27.48 -17.25 7.10
N TYR A 18 -28.38 -16.27 6.97
CA TYR A 18 -28.01 -14.94 6.50
C TYR A 18 -26.96 -14.26 7.39
N TRP A 19 -27.10 -14.38 8.72
CA TRP A 19 -26.15 -13.82 9.67
C TRP A 19 -24.78 -14.52 9.62
N SER A 20 -24.77 -15.84 9.50
CA SER A 20 -23.54 -16.62 9.39
C SER A 20 -22.83 -16.48 8.03
N LEU A 21 -23.56 -16.12 6.97
CA LEU A 21 -23.01 -15.78 5.65
C LEU A 21 -22.76 -14.29 5.43
N ALA A 22 -22.93 -13.43 6.45
CA ALA A 22 -22.50 -12.04 6.40
C ALA A 22 -20.96 -11.99 6.42
N GLN A 23 -20.36 -12.36 5.30
CA GLN A 23 -18.93 -12.30 5.07
C GLN A 23 -18.52 -10.85 4.84
N PRO A 24 -17.32 -10.44 5.31
CA PRO A 24 -16.76 -9.14 4.96
C PRO A 24 -16.64 -9.05 3.43
N THR A 25 -17.39 -8.13 2.82
CA THR A 25 -17.48 -8.01 1.36
C THR A 25 -16.31 -7.24 0.77
N ASN A 26 -15.49 -6.61 1.60
CA ASN A 26 -14.39 -5.74 1.19
C ASN A 26 -13.03 -6.25 1.71
N VAL A 27 -12.04 -6.26 0.80
CA VAL A 27 -10.64 -6.61 1.10
C VAL A 27 -10.06 -5.79 2.25
N LYS A 28 -10.45 -4.52 2.38
CA LYS A 28 -10.05 -3.66 3.50
C LYS A 28 -10.53 -4.22 4.84
N GLU A 29 -11.80 -4.60 4.93
CA GLU A 29 -12.41 -5.12 6.16
C GLU A 29 -11.79 -6.47 6.57
N ILE A 30 -11.55 -7.35 5.59
CA ILE A 30 -10.84 -8.62 5.80
C ILE A 30 -9.46 -8.37 6.41
N ARG A 31 -8.66 -7.48 5.82
CA ARG A 31 -7.31 -7.17 6.33
C ARG A 31 -7.35 -6.53 7.71
N CYS A 32 -8.32 -5.65 7.99
CA CYS A 32 -8.47 -5.05 9.30
C CYS A 32 -8.83 -6.07 10.39
N ARG A 33 -9.62 -7.12 10.08
CA ARG A 33 -9.98 -8.17 11.06
C ARG A 33 -8.86 -9.18 11.33
N ILE A 34 -8.06 -9.50 10.32
CA ILE A 34 -7.01 -10.55 10.42
C ILE A 34 -5.70 -9.99 11.02
N ARG A 35 -5.51 -8.68 10.97
CA ARG A 35 -4.27 -8.07 11.43
C ARG A 35 -4.08 -8.26 12.95
N PRO A 36 -2.87 -8.64 13.41
CA PRO A 36 -2.54 -8.61 14.82
C PRO A 36 -2.55 -7.15 15.32
N VAL A 37 -3.26 -6.88 16.41
CA VAL A 37 -3.30 -5.56 17.04
C VAL A 37 -1.94 -5.29 17.68
N PRO A 38 -1.16 -4.31 17.20
CA PRO A 38 0.12 -4.00 17.81
C PRO A 38 -0.08 -3.22 19.12
N ASP A 39 0.74 -3.51 20.13
CA ASP A 39 0.77 -2.72 21.37
C ASP A 39 1.39 -1.35 21.10
N ALA A 40 0.54 -0.34 20.89
CA ALA A 40 0.94 1.03 20.56
C ALA A 40 1.85 1.71 21.62
N ARG A 41 1.92 1.17 22.85
CA ARG A 41 2.76 1.72 23.92
C ARG A 41 4.26 1.44 23.72
N ASN A 42 4.62 0.47 22.88
CA ASN A 42 6.01 0.04 22.67
C ASN A 42 6.59 0.56 21.34
N CYS A 43 5.97 1.56 20.72
CA CYS A 43 6.43 2.08 19.44
C CYS A 43 7.66 2.98 19.59
N LEU A 44 8.83 2.49 19.17
CA LEU A 44 10.11 3.22 19.20
C LEU A 44 10.11 4.58 18.47
N TYR A 45 9.34 4.69 17.39
CA TYR A 45 9.31 5.87 16.53
C TYR A 45 7.96 6.60 16.56
N GLY A 46 7.14 6.31 17.59
CA GLY A 46 5.78 6.84 17.73
C GLY A 46 4.71 5.98 17.04
N SER A 47 3.47 6.44 17.14
CA SER A 47 2.29 5.72 16.64
C SER A 47 1.42 6.61 15.76
N PHE A 48 0.69 6.00 14.83
CA PHE A 48 -0.31 6.66 13.99
C PHE A 48 -1.62 5.90 13.98
N LEU A 49 -2.68 6.57 13.50
CA LEU A 49 -3.97 5.95 13.27
C LEU A 49 -4.02 5.37 11.85
N ASP A 50 -4.20 4.06 11.76
CA ASP A 50 -4.18 3.33 10.48
C ASP A 50 -5.52 3.45 9.75
N PRO A 51 -5.58 3.02 8.47
CA PRO A 51 -6.83 3.00 7.69
C PRO A 51 -7.95 2.13 8.32
N CYS A 52 -7.60 1.28 9.28
CA CYS A 52 -8.53 0.47 10.09
C CYS A 52 -8.99 1.18 11.39
N GLN A 53 -8.64 2.45 11.59
CA GLN A 53 -8.91 3.22 12.81
C GLN A 53 -8.31 2.62 14.10
N GLN A 54 -7.18 1.93 13.96
CA GLN A 54 -6.42 1.37 15.08
C GLN A 54 -5.05 2.02 15.15
N TYR A 55 -4.47 2.10 16.33
CA TYR A 55 -3.11 2.60 16.48
C TYR A 55 -2.10 1.58 15.98
N SER A 56 -1.17 1.99 15.12
CA SER A 56 0.00 1.22 14.71
C SER A 56 1.28 2.00 14.97
N CYS A 57 2.39 1.27 15.10
CA CYS A 57 3.71 1.86 15.19
C CYS A 57 4.22 2.34 13.84
N TYR A 58 4.94 3.46 13.86
CA TYR A 58 5.77 3.87 12.75
C TYR A 58 7.01 2.97 12.61
N ASN A 59 7.46 2.80 11.38
CA ASN A 59 8.67 2.06 11.04
C ASN A 59 9.89 3.00 10.93
N GLY A 60 11.05 2.49 11.33
CA GLY A 60 12.30 3.23 11.34
C GLY A 60 13.11 3.11 10.05
N PRO A 61 14.32 3.67 10.00
CA PRO A 61 15.17 3.63 8.82
C PRO A 61 15.54 2.19 8.44
N GLY A 62 15.31 1.81 7.18
CA GLY A 62 15.59 0.48 6.62
C GLY A 62 14.48 -0.55 6.81
N ASP A 63 13.48 -0.26 7.65
CA ASP A 63 12.32 -1.12 7.85
C ASP A 63 11.41 -1.11 6.62
N LYS A 64 10.62 -2.17 6.46
CA LYS A 64 9.66 -2.28 5.35
C LYS A 64 8.59 -1.19 5.45
N CYS A 65 8.05 -0.75 4.32
CA CYS A 65 6.97 0.23 4.32
C CYS A 65 6.12 0.11 3.07
N SER A 66 4.96 0.79 3.09
CA SER A 66 4.20 1.00 1.87
C SER A 66 3.48 2.33 1.85
N THR A 67 3.15 2.78 0.64
CA THR A 67 2.44 4.04 0.38
C THR A 67 0.95 3.84 0.11
N GLN A 68 0.52 2.63 -0.29
CA GLN A 68 -0.89 2.34 -0.55
C GLN A 68 -1.63 2.03 0.77
N GLU A 69 -2.87 2.50 0.92
CA GLU A 69 -3.64 2.31 2.16
C GLU A 69 -3.78 0.83 2.55
N LEU A 70 -4.07 -0.04 1.57
CA LEU A 70 -4.29 -1.46 1.81
C LEU A 70 -3.03 -2.20 2.28
N SER A 71 -1.85 -1.75 1.86
CA SER A 71 -0.56 -2.34 2.24
C SER A 71 0.01 -1.70 3.50
N ILE A 72 -0.34 -0.44 3.82
CA ILE A 72 -0.04 0.17 5.13
C ILE A 72 -0.64 -0.67 6.27
N ILE A 73 -1.81 -1.28 6.06
CA ILE A 73 -2.41 -2.22 7.03
C ILE A 73 -1.48 -3.41 7.35
N LEU A 74 -0.63 -3.82 6.41
CA LEU A 74 0.25 -4.99 6.56
C LEU A 74 1.70 -4.62 6.88
N THR A 75 2.19 -3.51 6.34
CA THR A 75 3.62 -3.13 6.34
C THR A 75 3.91 -1.83 7.06
N SER A 76 2.89 -1.20 7.66
CA SER A 76 2.94 0.08 8.38
C SER A 76 3.54 1.24 7.57
N LYS A 77 3.52 2.44 8.17
CA LYS A 77 4.00 3.68 7.58
C LYS A 77 5.37 4.02 8.17
N CYS A 78 6.23 4.66 7.40
CA CYS A 78 7.48 5.22 7.91
C CYS A 78 7.22 6.35 8.92
N ALA A 79 8.12 6.48 9.89
CA ALA A 79 8.14 7.59 10.82
C ALA A 79 8.28 8.95 10.10
N GLU A 80 7.88 10.02 10.78
CA GLU A 80 8.00 11.37 10.26
C GLU A 80 9.47 11.71 9.95
N GLY A 81 9.71 12.31 8.79
CA GLY A 81 11.06 12.58 8.28
C GLY A 81 11.70 11.45 7.47
N LEU A 82 11.06 10.29 7.35
CA LEU A 82 11.47 9.19 6.48
C LEU A 82 10.55 9.05 5.26
N GLN A 83 11.12 8.73 4.11
CA GLN A 83 10.40 8.48 2.86
C GLN A 83 10.33 6.99 2.58
N CYS A 84 9.14 6.49 2.21
CA CYS A 84 9.00 5.10 1.77
C CYS A 84 9.42 4.96 0.31
N CYS A 85 10.49 4.19 0.05
CA CYS A 85 11.05 3.94 -1.27
C CYS A 85 11.42 2.46 -1.43
N ASN A 86 11.10 1.84 -2.57
CA ASN A 86 11.36 0.41 -2.81
C ASN A 86 10.85 -0.51 -1.68
N GLY A 87 9.76 -0.10 -1.01
CA GLY A 87 9.20 -0.81 0.13
C GLY A 87 10.05 -0.73 1.40
N LYS A 88 10.97 0.22 1.52
CA LYS A 88 11.78 0.49 2.72
C LYS A 88 11.75 1.97 3.11
N CYS A 89 11.89 2.26 4.40
CA CYS A 89 12.00 3.64 4.89
C CYS A 89 13.43 4.17 4.71
N ILE A 90 13.57 5.23 3.93
CA ILE A 90 14.83 5.88 3.57
C ILE A 90 14.86 7.27 4.21
N GLY A 91 16.03 7.70 4.65
CA GLY A 91 16.23 8.96 5.35
C GLY A 91 17.04 8.76 6.63
N CYS A 92 17.12 9.83 7.42
CA CYS A 92 17.85 9.85 8.67
C CYS A 92 16.90 10.14 9.82
N LEU A 93 16.90 9.26 10.82
CA LEU A 93 16.15 9.45 12.06
C LEU A 93 17.02 9.02 13.24
N ASN A 94 17.13 9.89 14.26
CA ASN A 94 17.90 9.62 15.48
C ASN A 94 19.35 9.14 15.22
N GLY A 95 20.03 9.75 14.24
CA GLY A 95 21.41 9.41 13.88
C GLY A 95 21.59 8.13 13.05
N LYS A 96 20.51 7.36 12.80
CA LYS A 96 20.52 6.23 11.87
C LYS A 96 20.06 6.70 10.49
N CYS A 97 20.92 6.53 9.49
CA CYS A 97 20.67 6.94 8.12
C CYS A 97 20.69 5.73 7.19
N VAL A 98 19.63 5.60 6.39
CA VAL A 98 19.60 4.69 5.25
C VAL A 98 19.52 5.54 3.98
N ARG A 99 20.46 5.32 3.07
CA ARG A 99 20.62 6.08 1.81
C ARG A 99 20.60 5.14 0.62
N ASP A 100 19.65 4.22 0.60
CA ASP A 100 19.44 3.39 -0.58
C ASP A 100 18.88 4.26 -1.72
N PRO A 101 19.29 4.03 -2.98
CA PRO A 101 18.71 4.74 -4.10
C PRO A 101 17.22 4.38 -4.22
N CYS A 102 16.35 5.40 -4.20
CA CYS A 102 14.95 5.24 -4.55
C CYS A 102 14.88 5.02 -6.07
N HIS A 103 14.61 3.79 -6.50
CA HIS A 103 14.24 3.57 -7.89
C HIS A 103 12.78 3.99 -8.04
N PRO A 104 12.41 4.70 -9.12
CA PRO A 104 11.01 4.85 -9.48
C PRO A 104 10.40 3.45 -9.62
N SER A 105 9.18 3.26 -9.12
CA SER A 105 8.48 2.01 -9.36
C SER A 105 8.40 1.76 -10.87
N PRO A 106 8.41 0.51 -11.35
CA PRO A 106 8.35 0.24 -12.79
C PRO A 106 7.11 0.85 -13.47
N ASP A 107 6.02 1.05 -12.74
CA ASP A 107 4.84 1.75 -13.27
C ASP A 107 5.05 3.26 -13.50
N ALA A 108 6.12 3.84 -12.96
CA ALA A 108 6.50 5.25 -13.09
C ALA A 108 7.54 5.50 -14.20
N HIS A 109 7.90 4.48 -15.01
CA HIS A 109 8.81 4.62 -16.16
C HIS A 109 8.37 5.69 -17.19
N HIS A 110 7.08 6.07 -17.19
CA HIS A 110 6.55 7.12 -18.05
C HIS A 110 6.96 8.55 -17.64
N TYR A 111 7.34 8.76 -16.37
CA TYR A 111 7.72 10.07 -15.82
C TYR A 111 9.22 10.20 -15.55
N GLN A 112 10.02 9.19 -15.92
CA GLN A 112 11.48 9.26 -15.79
C GLN A 112 12.05 10.20 -16.85
N HIS A 113 12.68 11.29 -16.40
CA HIS A 113 13.46 12.16 -17.27
C HIS A 113 14.61 11.37 -17.90
N ARG A 114 14.97 11.72 -19.14
CA ARG A 114 16.07 11.09 -19.90
C ARG A 114 17.44 11.23 -19.23
N SER A 115 17.56 12.13 -18.26
CA SER A 115 18.74 12.34 -17.41
C SER A 115 18.75 11.48 -16.14
N ASP A 116 17.73 10.64 -15.92
CA ASP A 116 17.70 9.70 -14.80
C ASP A 116 18.79 8.63 -15.00
N PRO A 117 19.75 8.47 -14.07
CA PRO A 117 20.85 7.52 -14.19
C PRO A 117 20.41 6.05 -14.26
N TYR A 118 19.13 5.76 -13.98
CA TYR A 118 18.54 4.43 -14.05
C TYR A 118 17.74 4.16 -15.32
N MET A 119 17.74 5.09 -16.29
CA MET A 119 17.06 4.88 -17.56
C MET A 119 17.86 3.91 -18.44
N GLN A 120 17.26 2.78 -18.83
CA GLN A 120 17.86 1.89 -19.82
C GLN A 120 18.00 2.65 -21.15
N GLU A 121 19.19 2.60 -21.74
CA GLU A 121 19.50 3.28 -23.00
C GLU A 121 18.54 2.78 -24.09
N ARG A 122 17.55 3.60 -24.43
CA ARG A 122 16.62 3.26 -25.52
C ARG A 122 17.42 3.38 -26.82
N TYR A 123 17.76 2.25 -27.42
CA TYR A 123 18.25 2.20 -28.80
C TYR A 123 17.16 2.84 -29.67
N MET A 124 17.38 4.09 -30.08
CA MET A 124 16.47 4.80 -30.95
C MET A 124 16.63 4.20 -32.34
N ASP A 125 15.55 3.65 -32.88
CA ASP A 125 15.55 3.16 -34.25
C ASP A 125 15.98 4.28 -35.21
N PRO A 126 16.85 3.99 -36.19
CA PRO A 126 17.45 4.99 -37.09
C PRO A 126 16.44 5.71 -38.00
N ILE A 127 15.16 5.41 -37.88
CA ILE A 127 14.07 6.11 -38.56
C ILE A 127 13.77 7.46 -37.89
N TRP A 128 14.09 7.64 -36.60
CA TRP A 128 13.81 8.89 -35.88
C TRP A 128 14.62 10.09 -36.39
N THR A 129 15.79 9.87 -36.99
CA THR A 129 16.61 10.94 -37.60
C THR A 129 15.94 11.56 -38.82
N LEU A 130 15.11 10.82 -39.56
CA LEU A 130 14.36 11.35 -40.71
C LEU A 130 13.24 12.33 -40.30
N PHE A 131 12.75 12.24 -39.07
CA PHE A 131 11.67 13.10 -38.55
C PHE A 131 12.18 14.25 -37.66
N ALA A 132 13.42 14.17 -37.18
CA ALA A 132 14.03 15.22 -36.34
C ALA A 132 14.16 16.56 -37.10
N ASP A 133 14.49 16.51 -38.40
CA ASP A 133 14.58 17.70 -39.25
C ASP A 133 13.21 18.36 -39.52
N TYR A 134 12.10 17.64 -39.34
CA TYR A 134 10.77 18.19 -39.58
C TYR A 134 10.25 19.06 -38.41
N TYR A 135 10.79 18.86 -37.20
CA TYR A 135 10.41 19.62 -36.00
C TYR A 135 11.45 20.68 -35.58
N SER A 136 12.61 20.74 -36.21
CA SER A 136 13.62 21.78 -36.01
C SER A 136 13.37 23.00 -36.90
N ASN A 137 12.22 23.65 -36.72
CA ASN A 137 12.00 25.02 -37.19
C ASN A 137 11.87 25.96 -35.98
N LYS A 138 13.01 26.21 -35.34
CA LYS A 138 13.46 27.51 -34.79
C LYS A 138 14.78 27.37 -34.05
#